data_AF-A0A4Q0XSK3-F1
#
_entry.id   AF-A0A4Q0XSK3-F1
#
_cell.length_a   1.000
_cell.length_b   1.000
_cell.length_c   1.000
_cell.angle_alpha   90.00
_cell.angle_beta   90.00
_cell.angle_gamma   90.00
#
_symmetry.space_group_name_H-M   'P 1'
#
loop_
_entity.id
_entity.type
_entity.pdbx_description
1 polymer ?
#
loop_
_entity_poly.entity_id
_entity_poly.type
_entity_poly.pdbx_seq_one_letter_code
_entity_poly.pdbx_strand_id
1 'polypeptide(L)'
;MVEALPKKEVGKILYNQYCASCHHTQRIGREGPPLLPKFLRKYQEKDLAQKIKNGFPQTLMPKFDFLNPYELLQLARYIKSPIDTHIAWNASNMRDSIVSFNDPLSPLAIKNKEQILPVVERDGNKVWVMEDTRILSKFHLDNVHGGIKYTMDANNIYVPTRDGFVQRYSLKTGQRMNKVRACINLRNISLSRDGSHIFATCLLPEQMVVLDAKSMLPKKIQKLEGKISALYEFYSKDKAIFTFRNKPLLAMVDTKTFDITYKKIKEPIEDFFIDPFEDFLIGTARRGNILSVYDLNKNEYVFEHEMKGMPHLFSATYWYNNGDFYFATPHIKKPYVTVWKMYDWTFIKKVDIQGDGFFVKTHPYTPYLWADNGSDKLVLIDKNDFSTKTITPRKNQQYIHTEYSGDGKYAYLSIYEREGAIVILDTQSLKELTAYKANMPVGKYNFINKNRVFYPRLFGMDIFKQRCNNTLPCQPENLSKYEKKSLFDYLKSMKEGS
;
A
#
# COMPACT_ATOMS: atom_id res chain seq x y z
N MET A 1 -16.22 22.27 49.86
CA MET A 1 -16.74 21.46 48.73
C MET A 1 -15.69 21.49 47.63
N VAL A 2 -15.00 20.38 47.41
CA VAL A 2 -14.08 20.24 46.28
C VAL A 2 -14.95 20.01 45.06
N GLU A 3 -15.00 20.98 44.15
CA GLU A 3 -15.72 20.86 42.89
C GLU A 3 -15.17 19.64 42.15
N ALA A 4 -16.01 18.61 41.97
CA ALA A 4 -15.57 17.38 41.33
C ALA A 4 -15.18 17.69 39.88
N LEU A 5 -13.87 17.61 39.59
CA LEU A 5 -13.33 17.87 38.25
C LEU A 5 -14.16 17.14 37.19
N PRO A 6 -14.49 17.79 36.06
CA PRO A 6 -15.17 17.15 34.96
C PRO A 6 -14.48 15.83 34.60
N LYS A 7 -15.29 14.78 34.36
CA LYS A 7 -14.87 13.41 34.03
C LYS A 7 -13.70 13.34 33.02
N LYS A 8 -13.65 14.25 32.05
CA LYS A 8 -12.60 14.33 31.02
C LYS A 8 -11.29 14.96 31.52
N GLU A 9 -11.34 15.88 32.48
CA GLU A 9 -10.15 16.50 33.08
C GLU A 9 -9.39 15.53 33.98
N VAL A 10 -10.11 14.70 34.75
CA VAL A 10 -9.51 13.58 35.49
C VAL A 10 -8.71 12.67 34.55
N GLY A 11 -9.31 12.29 33.41
CA GLY A 11 -8.62 11.50 32.40
C GLY A 11 -7.40 12.18 31.79
N LYS A 12 -7.43 13.50 31.61
CA LYS A 12 -6.30 14.29 31.11
C LYS A 12 -5.13 14.33 32.10
N ILE A 13 -5.42 14.50 33.39
CA ILE A 13 -4.41 14.50 34.45
C ILE A 13 -3.71 13.14 34.51
N LEU A 14 -4.50 12.06 34.60
CA LEU A 14 -3.97 10.69 34.59
C LEU A 14 -3.15 10.41 33.33
N TYR A 15 -3.61 10.87 32.17
CA TYR A 15 -2.88 10.71 30.92
C TYR A 15 -1.51 11.40 30.95
N ASN A 16 -1.47 12.64 31.40
CA ASN A 16 -0.22 13.40 31.48
C ASN A 16 0.77 12.78 32.47
N GLN A 17 0.26 12.22 33.56
CA GLN A 17 1.07 11.57 34.59
C GLN A 17 1.64 10.23 34.13
N TYR A 18 0.84 9.40 33.46
CA TYR A 18 1.18 7.99 33.25
C TYR A 18 1.45 7.59 31.79
N CYS A 19 1.00 8.39 30.82
CA CYS A 19 0.98 7.98 29.41
C CYS A 19 1.73 8.92 28.48
N ALA A 20 1.82 10.22 28.82
CA ALA A 20 2.34 11.24 27.93
C ALA A 20 3.84 11.12 27.61
N SER A 21 4.62 10.47 28.48
CA SER A 21 6.04 10.17 28.22
C SER A 21 6.22 9.33 26.95
N CYS A 22 5.40 8.28 26.79
CA CYS A 22 5.45 7.41 25.61
C CYS A 22 4.57 7.92 24.46
N HIS A 23 3.43 8.56 24.76
CA HIS A 23 2.41 8.90 23.75
C HIS A 23 2.31 10.39 23.41
N HIS A 24 3.19 11.24 23.94
CA HIS A 24 3.18 12.69 23.86
C HIS A 24 1.98 13.34 24.59
N THR A 25 2.14 14.51 25.20
CA THR A 25 1.04 15.24 25.89
C THR A 25 -0.18 15.51 25.00
N GLN A 26 0.06 15.69 23.70
CA GLN A 26 -0.95 15.87 22.66
C GLN A 26 -1.50 14.56 22.05
N ARG A 27 -1.16 13.38 22.58
CA ARG A 27 -1.56 12.05 22.05
C ARG A 27 -1.03 11.73 20.65
N ILE A 28 0.05 12.38 20.23
CA ILE A 28 0.64 12.22 18.90
C ILE A 28 1.73 11.17 18.81
N GLY A 29 2.00 10.43 19.89
CA GLY A 29 2.99 9.36 19.92
C GLY A 29 4.43 9.87 20.02
N ARG A 30 5.27 9.10 20.69
CA ARG A 30 6.74 9.21 20.70
C ARG A 30 7.31 7.82 20.46
N GLU A 31 7.67 7.11 21.53
CA GLU A 31 8.00 5.69 21.54
C GLU A 31 6.74 4.84 21.38
N GLY A 32 5.66 5.24 22.06
CA GLY A 32 4.34 4.65 21.90
C GLY A 32 3.61 5.24 20.67
N PRO A 33 2.68 4.48 20.06
CA PRO A 33 1.95 4.93 18.88
C PRO A 33 1.07 6.16 19.18
N PRO A 34 0.73 6.96 18.16
CA PRO A 34 -0.21 8.07 18.31
C PRO A 34 -1.61 7.56 18.70
N LEU A 35 -2.17 8.11 19.79
CA LEU A 35 -3.49 7.77 20.32
C LEU A 35 -4.58 8.67 19.71
N LEU A 36 -4.66 8.67 18.39
CA LEU A 36 -5.63 9.49 17.66
C LEU A 36 -7.02 8.84 17.73
N PRO A 37 -8.10 9.61 17.93
CA PRO A 37 -9.46 9.07 18.02
C PRO A 37 -9.84 8.17 16.84
N LYS A 38 -9.36 8.48 15.63
CA LYS A 38 -9.63 7.68 14.43
C LYS A 38 -9.10 6.24 14.50
N PHE A 39 -7.99 6.02 15.20
CA PHE A 39 -7.40 4.69 15.38
C PHE A 39 -8.07 3.88 16.50
N LEU A 40 -8.76 4.58 17.39
CA LEU A 40 -9.39 4.01 18.57
C LEU A 40 -10.89 3.75 18.39
N ARG A 41 -11.46 4.10 17.23
CA ARG A 41 -12.90 3.93 16.92
C ARG A 41 -13.42 2.52 17.15
N LYS A 42 -12.57 1.50 16.96
CA LYS A 42 -12.92 0.08 17.13
C LYS A 42 -13.08 -0.36 18.58
N TYR A 43 -12.58 0.41 19.55
CA TYR A 43 -12.66 0.06 20.97
C TYR A 43 -13.79 0.80 21.64
N GLN A 44 -14.64 0.13 22.41
CA GLN A 44 -15.51 0.84 23.36
C GLN A 44 -14.67 1.40 24.51
N GLU A 45 -15.20 2.38 25.23
CA GLU A 45 -14.47 3.00 26.36
C GLU A 45 -14.09 1.98 27.43
N LYS A 46 -15.02 1.07 27.76
CA LYS A 46 -14.80 -0.01 28.73
C LYS A 46 -13.72 -0.99 28.25
N ASP A 47 -13.76 -1.38 26.98
CA ASP A 47 -12.75 -2.28 26.40
C ASP A 47 -11.36 -1.64 26.42
N LEU A 48 -11.30 -0.34 26.09
CA LEU A 48 -10.05 0.40 26.11
C LEU A 48 -9.52 0.56 27.54
N ALA A 49 -10.39 0.84 28.52
CA ALA A 49 -10.05 0.87 29.94
C ALA A 49 -9.47 -0.48 30.41
N GLN A 50 -10.08 -1.60 30.01
CA GLN A 50 -9.57 -2.93 30.35
C GLN A 50 -8.21 -3.21 29.71
N LYS A 51 -7.99 -2.75 28.49
CA LYS A 51 -6.69 -2.85 27.81
C LYS A 51 -5.62 -2.00 28.47
N ILE A 52 -5.98 -0.80 28.92
CA ILE A 52 -5.07 0.05 29.69
C ILE A 52 -4.71 -0.66 31.01
N LYS A 53 -5.70 -1.17 31.75
CA LYS A 53 -5.48 -1.94 32.98
C LYS A 53 -4.47 -3.08 32.79
N ASN A 54 -4.68 -3.89 31.76
CA ASN A 54 -3.93 -5.13 31.56
C ASN A 54 -2.60 -4.94 30.81
N GLY A 55 -2.32 -3.74 30.30
CA GLY A 55 -1.25 -3.50 29.35
C GLY A 55 -1.45 -4.23 28.01
N PHE A 56 -0.46 -4.12 27.13
CA PHE A 56 -0.45 -4.85 25.85
C PHE A 56 0.75 -5.82 25.84
N PRO A 57 0.53 -7.14 25.99
CA PRO A 57 1.60 -8.13 26.20
C PRO A 57 2.70 -8.18 25.15
N GLN A 58 2.45 -7.67 23.94
CA GLN A 58 3.43 -7.64 22.83
C GLN A 58 4.06 -6.25 22.64
N THR A 59 3.96 -5.39 23.65
CA THR A 59 4.49 -4.02 23.60
C THR A 59 5.17 -3.67 24.91
N LEU A 60 5.92 -2.57 24.91
CA LEU A 60 6.46 -1.97 26.13
C LEU A 60 5.40 -1.23 26.97
N MET A 61 4.12 -1.25 26.57
CA MET A 61 3.07 -0.58 27.34
C MET A 61 2.82 -1.34 28.65
N PRO A 62 3.08 -0.70 29.82
CA PRO A 62 2.94 -1.34 31.11
C PRO A 62 1.47 -1.57 31.47
N LYS A 63 1.25 -2.33 32.54
CA LYS A 63 -0.06 -2.49 33.16
C LYS A 63 -0.37 -1.28 34.05
N PHE A 64 -1.64 -0.90 34.11
CA PHE A 64 -2.14 0.17 34.96
C PHE A 64 -3.23 -0.37 35.88
N ASP A 65 -3.02 -1.56 36.46
CA ASP A 65 -3.95 -2.26 37.34
C ASP A 65 -4.08 -1.64 38.73
N PHE A 66 -3.17 -0.74 39.09
CA PHE A 66 -3.25 0.12 40.25
C PHE A 66 -4.30 1.24 40.13
N LEU A 67 -4.74 1.59 38.91
CA LEU A 67 -5.82 2.55 38.71
C LEU A 67 -7.18 1.88 38.95
N ASN A 68 -8.08 2.58 39.63
CA ASN A 68 -9.41 2.06 39.90
C ASN A 68 -10.30 2.10 38.63
N PRO A 69 -11.45 1.39 38.60
CA PRO A 69 -12.30 1.33 37.40
C PRO A 69 -12.81 2.69 36.91
N TYR A 70 -13.04 3.64 37.81
CA TYR A 70 -13.50 4.99 37.45
C TYR A 70 -12.40 5.78 36.75
N GLU A 71 -11.17 5.72 37.27
CA GLU A 71 -9.96 6.36 36.70
C GLU A 71 -9.63 5.81 35.32
N LEU A 72 -9.61 4.48 35.18
CA LEU A 72 -9.37 3.80 33.90
C LEU A 72 -10.40 4.22 32.84
N LEU A 73 -11.67 4.35 33.23
CA LEU A 73 -12.73 4.79 32.33
C LEU A 73 -12.57 6.26 31.92
N GLN A 74 -12.17 7.14 32.86
CA GLN A 74 -11.91 8.55 32.54
C GLN A 74 -10.69 8.71 31.63
N LEU A 75 -9.63 7.94 31.87
CA LEU A 75 -8.45 7.88 31.01
C LEU A 75 -8.80 7.42 29.59
N ALA A 76 -9.59 6.34 29.46
CA ALA A 76 -10.08 5.85 28.18
C ALA A 76 -10.95 6.90 27.44
N ARG A 77 -11.83 7.59 28.16
CA ARG A 77 -12.64 8.70 27.63
C ARG A 77 -11.79 9.85 27.12
N TYR A 78 -10.80 10.28 27.91
CA TYR A 78 -9.88 11.33 27.50
C TYR A 78 -9.12 10.91 26.24
N ILE A 79 -8.55 9.70 26.22
CA ILE A 79 -7.81 9.13 25.09
C ILE A 79 -8.67 9.04 23.82
N LYS A 80 -9.98 8.78 23.94
CA LYS A 80 -10.90 8.75 22.79
C LYS A 80 -11.45 10.11 22.38
N SER A 81 -11.32 11.13 23.23
CA SER A 81 -11.86 12.45 22.93
C SER A 81 -11.16 13.11 21.74
N PRO A 82 -11.81 14.04 21.00
CA PRO A 82 -11.16 14.77 19.92
C PRO A 82 -9.82 15.37 20.34
N ILE A 83 -8.82 15.31 19.45
CA ILE A 83 -7.55 16.03 19.61
C ILE A 83 -7.66 17.39 18.93
N ASP A 84 -6.83 18.35 19.37
CA ASP A 84 -6.59 19.54 18.57
C ASP A 84 -5.99 19.11 17.21
N THR A 85 -6.51 19.66 16.13
CA THR A 85 -6.02 19.41 14.78
C THR A 85 -4.92 20.38 14.36
N HIS A 86 -4.70 21.46 15.13
CA HIS A 86 -3.62 22.44 14.89
C HIS A 86 -2.28 21.95 15.44
N ILE A 87 -1.94 20.70 15.17
CA ILE A 87 -0.66 20.13 15.60
C ILE A 87 0.37 20.40 14.52
N ALA A 88 1.37 21.21 14.84
CA ALA A 88 2.53 21.40 13.99
C ALA A 88 3.45 20.17 14.06
N TRP A 89 4.00 19.78 12.90
CA TRP A 89 5.13 18.87 12.80
C TRP A 89 6.12 19.47 11.80
N ASN A 90 7.05 20.26 12.33
CA ASN A 90 7.93 21.12 11.55
C ASN A 90 9.28 20.44 11.22
N ALA A 91 10.15 21.14 10.50
CA ALA A 91 11.44 20.61 10.10
C ALA A 91 12.35 20.24 11.29
N SER A 92 12.28 20.97 12.41
CA SER A 92 13.04 20.62 13.63
C SER A 92 12.55 19.29 14.17
N ASN A 93 11.23 19.13 14.35
CA ASN A 93 10.67 17.87 14.85
C ASN A 93 11.07 16.67 13.98
N MET A 94 11.12 16.85 12.66
CA MET A 94 11.58 15.81 11.73
C MET A 94 13.06 15.50 11.94
N ARG A 95 13.94 16.50 12.02
CA ARG A 95 15.38 16.28 12.27
C ARG A 95 15.62 15.58 13.61
N ASP A 96 14.94 16.01 14.66
CA ASP A 96 15.05 15.43 16.00
C ASP A 96 14.50 14.00 16.08
N SER A 97 13.65 13.61 15.11
CA SER A 97 13.09 12.26 15.01
C SER A 97 13.95 11.27 14.22
N ILE A 98 15.09 11.70 13.67
CA ILE A 98 15.95 10.82 12.89
C ILE A 98 16.59 9.79 13.82
N VAL A 99 16.41 8.52 13.47
CA VAL A 99 17.05 7.39 14.14
C VAL A 99 18.02 6.75 13.16
N SER A 100 19.29 6.71 13.54
CA SER A 100 20.34 5.98 12.84
C SER A 100 20.50 4.59 13.45
N PHE A 101 20.88 3.61 12.64
CA PHE A 101 21.07 2.22 13.06
C PHE A 101 22.50 1.80 12.80
N ASN A 102 23.07 1.05 13.75
CA ASN A 102 24.39 0.45 13.66
C ASN A 102 24.28 -1.07 13.46
N ASP A 103 23.41 -1.48 12.54
CA ASP A 103 23.26 -2.89 12.18
C ASP A 103 24.60 -3.39 11.58
N PRO A 104 25.01 -4.65 11.82
CA PRO A 104 26.21 -5.20 11.17
C PRO A 104 26.02 -5.30 9.65
N LEU A 105 27.11 -5.14 8.90
CA LEU A 105 27.10 -5.31 7.45
C LEU A 105 26.71 -6.77 7.12
N SER A 106 25.63 -6.95 6.36
CA SER A 106 25.12 -8.26 5.97
C SER A 106 24.57 -8.20 4.54
N PRO A 107 25.44 -8.10 3.51
CA PRO A 107 25.02 -7.93 2.13
C PRO A 107 24.08 -9.07 1.71
N LEU A 108 22.94 -8.72 1.12
CA LEU A 108 21.96 -9.72 0.72
C LEU A 108 22.45 -10.43 -0.53
N ALA A 109 22.44 -11.76 -0.52
CA ALA A 109 22.81 -12.62 -1.65
C ALA A 109 21.71 -12.65 -2.74
N ILE A 110 21.33 -11.45 -3.21
CA ILE A 110 20.37 -11.21 -4.30
C ILE A 110 21.04 -11.63 -5.61
N LYS A 111 20.39 -12.54 -6.33
CA LYS A 111 20.83 -13.05 -7.64
C LYS A 111 20.11 -12.34 -8.78
N ASN A 112 18.85 -11.97 -8.59
CA ASN A 112 18.01 -11.31 -9.56
C ASN A 112 17.11 -10.28 -8.87
N LYS A 113 17.36 -8.99 -9.14
CA LYS A 113 16.58 -7.90 -8.55
C LYS A 113 15.09 -7.94 -8.87
N GLU A 114 14.70 -8.55 -10.00
CA GLU A 114 13.29 -8.68 -10.40
C GLU A 114 12.51 -9.61 -9.46
N GLN A 115 13.20 -10.47 -8.72
CA GLN A 115 12.62 -11.42 -7.77
C GLN A 115 12.57 -10.91 -6.34
N ILE A 116 13.08 -9.70 -6.08
CA ILE A 116 13.04 -9.09 -4.75
C ILE A 116 11.58 -8.86 -4.33
N LEU A 117 11.25 -9.37 -3.14
CA LEU A 117 9.93 -9.32 -2.53
C LEU A 117 10.02 -8.95 -1.04
N PRO A 118 9.83 -7.68 -0.69
CA PRO A 118 9.53 -7.24 0.65
C PRO A 118 8.14 -7.68 1.08
N VAL A 119 8.07 -8.22 2.30
CA VAL A 119 6.84 -8.73 2.91
C VAL A 119 6.63 -8.07 4.27
N VAL A 120 5.40 -7.67 4.55
CA VAL A 120 4.98 -7.04 5.79
C VAL A 120 4.34 -8.08 6.70
N GLU A 121 5.02 -8.38 7.81
CA GLU A 121 4.50 -9.14 8.94
C GLU A 121 3.96 -8.16 9.98
N ARG A 122 2.64 -7.92 9.95
CA ARG A 122 2.03 -6.75 10.59
C ARG A 122 2.11 -6.79 12.11
N ASP A 123 1.65 -7.87 12.72
CA ASP A 123 1.60 -7.99 14.18
C ASP A 123 2.92 -8.55 14.75
N GLY A 124 3.75 -9.16 13.89
CA GLY A 124 5.14 -9.48 14.22
C GLY A 124 6.09 -8.28 14.15
N ASN A 125 5.61 -7.11 13.70
CA ASN A 125 6.38 -5.87 13.52
C ASN A 125 7.68 -6.07 12.72
N LYS A 126 7.62 -6.88 11.66
CA LYS A 126 8.78 -7.18 10.82
C LYS A 126 8.49 -6.87 9.36
N VAL A 127 9.55 -6.48 8.67
CA VAL A 127 9.62 -6.49 7.22
C VAL A 127 10.62 -7.56 6.83
N TRP A 128 10.21 -8.46 5.95
CA TRP A 128 11.10 -9.47 5.38
C TRP A 128 11.56 -8.97 4.02
N VAL A 129 12.76 -9.34 3.62
CA VAL A 129 13.24 -9.24 2.25
C VAL A 129 13.41 -10.66 1.74
N MET A 130 12.62 -11.02 0.73
CA MET A 130 12.67 -12.33 0.08
C MET A 130 13.19 -12.20 -1.35
N GLU A 131 13.67 -13.30 -1.89
CA GLU A 131 13.96 -13.50 -3.31
C GLU A 131 13.59 -14.93 -3.68
N ASP A 132 12.81 -15.10 -4.75
CA ASP A 132 12.21 -16.39 -5.12
C ASP A 132 11.48 -17.00 -3.93
N THR A 133 11.89 -18.18 -3.47
CA THR A 133 11.35 -18.85 -2.29
C THR A 133 12.12 -18.53 -1.02
N ARG A 134 13.24 -17.79 -1.08
CA ARG A 134 14.20 -17.64 0.02
C ARG A 134 13.94 -16.36 0.82
N ILE A 135 14.06 -16.43 2.14
CA ILE A 135 14.17 -15.26 3.00
C ILE A 135 15.64 -14.84 3.05
N LEU A 136 15.94 -13.62 2.60
CA LEU A 136 17.29 -13.05 2.64
C LEU A 136 17.54 -12.29 3.94
N SER A 137 16.55 -11.54 4.42
CA SER A 137 16.64 -10.84 5.71
C SER A 137 15.28 -10.58 6.33
N LYS A 138 15.29 -10.24 7.62
CA LYS A 138 14.15 -9.69 8.35
C LYS A 138 14.65 -8.55 9.23
N PHE A 139 13.90 -7.46 9.31
CA PHE A 139 14.21 -6.37 10.22
C PHE A 139 12.94 -5.87 10.92
N HIS A 140 13.11 -5.40 12.16
CA HIS A 140 12.03 -4.88 12.99
C HIS A 140 11.59 -3.49 12.51
N LEU A 141 10.28 -3.31 12.33
CA LEU A 141 9.63 -2.04 12.08
C LEU A 141 8.14 -2.11 12.45
N ASP A 142 7.74 -1.31 13.43
CA ASP A 142 6.35 -1.25 13.89
C ASP A 142 5.43 -0.49 12.94
N ASN A 143 4.12 -0.78 13.03
CA ASN A 143 3.05 0.02 12.42
C ASN A 143 3.17 0.22 10.90
N VAL A 144 3.81 -0.70 10.18
CA VAL A 144 3.94 -0.63 8.73
C VAL A 144 2.55 -0.48 8.10
N HIS A 145 2.35 0.59 7.32
CA HIS A 145 1.09 0.82 6.64
C HIS A 145 0.98 -0.04 5.38
N GLY A 146 2.10 -0.27 4.70
CA GLY A 146 2.19 -0.81 3.35
C GLY A 146 2.59 0.27 2.33
N GLY A 147 2.75 -0.09 1.06
CA GLY A 147 3.20 0.83 0.01
C GLY A 147 4.72 1.02 0.01
N ILE A 148 5.47 -0.07 0.16
CA ILE A 148 6.94 -0.08 0.08
C ILE A 148 7.36 0.41 -1.31
N LYS A 149 8.38 1.28 -1.37
CA LYS A 149 8.92 1.84 -2.61
C LYS A 149 10.36 1.41 -2.84
N TYR A 150 10.74 1.30 -4.11
CA TYR A 150 12.09 0.92 -4.56
C TYR A 150 12.78 2.07 -5.26
N THR A 151 14.09 2.13 -5.07
CA THR A 151 14.97 2.72 -6.09
C THR A 151 15.03 1.79 -7.31
N MET A 152 15.13 2.34 -8.53
CA MET A 152 15.12 1.55 -9.76
C MET A 152 16.36 0.65 -9.94
N ASP A 153 17.45 0.97 -9.26
CA ASP A 153 18.64 0.13 -9.15
C ASP A 153 18.45 -1.04 -8.16
N ALA A 154 17.32 -1.09 -7.45
CA ALA A 154 17.00 -2.03 -6.38
C ALA A 154 18.03 -2.04 -5.24
N ASN A 155 18.76 -0.94 -5.01
CA ASN A 155 19.71 -0.86 -3.91
C ASN A 155 19.05 -0.51 -2.57
N ASN A 156 17.89 0.16 -2.61
CA ASN A 156 17.19 0.64 -1.41
C ASN A 156 15.69 0.44 -1.52
N ILE A 157 15.08 0.10 -0.38
CA ILE A 157 13.64 0.18 -0.16
C ILE A 157 13.31 1.25 0.89
N TYR A 158 12.13 1.83 0.74
CA TYR A 158 11.56 2.77 1.70
C TYR A 158 10.23 2.23 2.21
N VAL A 159 10.14 2.05 3.52
CA VAL A 159 8.97 1.46 4.17
C VAL A 159 8.24 2.53 5.00
N PRO A 160 7.04 2.95 4.58
CA PRO A 160 6.25 3.90 5.33
C PRO A 160 5.42 3.23 6.42
N THR A 161 5.33 3.88 7.57
CA THR A 161 4.51 3.45 8.71
C THR A 161 3.34 4.39 8.90
N ARG A 162 2.26 3.89 9.52
CA ARG A 162 1.02 4.67 9.70
C ARG A 162 1.17 5.82 10.70
N ASP A 163 2.05 5.64 11.68
CA ASP A 163 2.43 6.62 12.70
C ASP A 163 3.50 7.62 12.21
N GLY A 164 3.85 7.53 10.93
CA GLY A 164 4.48 8.58 10.15
C GLY A 164 5.99 8.51 10.00
N PHE A 165 6.58 7.36 10.35
CA PHE A 165 7.96 7.07 10.00
C PHE A 165 8.11 6.61 8.55
N VAL A 166 9.27 6.90 7.98
CA VAL A 166 9.76 6.31 6.75
C VAL A 166 11.12 5.68 7.04
N GLN A 167 11.19 4.35 6.96
CA GLN A 167 12.42 3.58 7.15
C GLN A 167 13.12 3.39 5.80
N ARG A 168 14.38 3.77 5.69
CA ARG A 168 15.24 3.36 4.57
C ARG A 168 15.95 2.05 4.92
N TYR A 169 15.94 1.08 4.02
CA TYR A 169 16.69 -0.17 4.16
C TYR A 169 17.54 -0.42 2.91
N SER A 170 18.81 -0.70 3.11
CA SER A 170 19.77 -0.96 2.03
C SER A 170 19.75 -2.44 1.68
N LEU A 171 19.31 -2.76 0.46
CA LEU A 171 19.35 -4.12 -0.08
C LEU A 171 20.79 -4.56 -0.41
N LYS A 172 21.67 -3.60 -0.73
CA LYS A 172 23.09 -3.87 -1.00
C LYS A 172 23.86 -4.29 0.26
N THR A 173 23.59 -3.65 1.39
CA THR A 173 24.33 -3.89 2.65
C THR A 173 23.55 -4.70 3.67
N GLY A 174 22.25 -4.93 3.43
CA GLY A 174 21.33 -5.64 4.31
C GLY A 174 21.03 -4.94 5.64
N GLN A 175 21.25 -3.62 5.71
CA GLN A 175 21.15 -2.84 6.95
C GLN A 175 19.93 -1.91 6.95
N ARG A 176 19.35 -1.71 8.13
CA ARG A 176 18.52 -0.53 8.37
C ARG A 176 19.42 0.70 8.28
N MET A 177 19.00 1.65 7.47
CA MET A 177 19.60 2.99 7.40
C MET A 177 18.76 3.95 8.23
N ASN A 178 19.00 5.25 8.10
CA ASN A 178 18.21 6.26 8.80
C ASN A 178 16.70 6.07 8.61
N LYS A 179 15.96 6.23 9.72
CA LYS A 179 14.50 6.36 9.74
C LYS A 179 14.16 7.75 10.22
N VAL A 180 13.17 8.40 9.61
CA VAL A 180 12.68 9.72 10.02
C VAL A 180 11.17 9.72 10.18
N ARG A 181 10.66 10.50 11.12
CA ARG A 181 9.22 10.74 11.25
C ARG A 181 8.82 11.95 10.41
N ALA A 182 8.27 11.70 9.23
CA ALA A 182 7.83 12.75 8.32
C ALA A 182 6.62 13.53 8.85
N CYS A 183 5.74 12.88 9.61
CA CYS A 183 4.58 13.50 10.25
C CYS A 183 3.97 12.58 11.30
N ILE A 184 2.85 12.97 11.90
CA ILE A 184 2.17 12.19 12.93
C ILE A 184 1.32 11.08 12.31
N ASN A 185 0.79 11.34 11.12
CA ASN A 185 -0.08 10.40 10.42
C ASN A 185 0.19 10.39 8.92
N LEU A 186 1.00 9.45 8.49
CA LEU A 186 1.35 9.32 7.09
C LEU A 186 0.28 8.53 6.32
N ARG A 187 -0.05 9.03 5.14
CA ARG A 187 -0.98 8.41 4.21
C ARG A 187 -0.26 7.51 3.23
N ASN A 188 0.74 8.03 2.53
CA ASN A 188 1.49 7.33 1.51
C ASN A 188 2.83 8.04 1.23
N ILE A 189 3.76 7.35 0.57
CA ILE A 189 4.99 7.94 0.03
C ILE A 189 5.13 7.64 -1.46
N SER A 190 5.78 8.54 -2.19
CA SER A 190 6.35 8.25 -3.52
C SER A 190 7.81 8.69 -3.57
N LEU A 191 8.51 8.30 -4.64
CA LEU A 191 9.89 8.71 -4.89
C LEU A 191 9.95 9.59 -6.14
N SER A 192 10.93 10.49 -6.20
CA SER A 192 11.36 11.06 -7.48
C SER A 192 11.91 9.95 -8.38
N ARG A 193 11.88 10.17 -9.69
CA ARG A 193 12.29 9.17 -10.69
C ARG A 193 13.76 8.74 -10.56
N ASP A 194 14.62 9.67 -10.16
CA ASP A 194 16.04 9.44 -9.86
C ASP A 194 16.27 8.82 -8.46
N GLY A 195 15.22 8.66 -7.66
CA GLY A 195 15.28 8.12 -6.30
C GLY A 195 15.95 9.02 -5.27
N SER A 196 16.22 10.30 -5.59
CA SER A 196 16.92 11.24 -4.71
C SER A 196 16.02 11.87 -3.63
N HIS A 197 14.70 11.89 -3.85
CA HIS A 197 13.72 12.50 -2.94
C HIS A 197 12.57 11.55 -2.61
N ILE A 198 12.09 11.64 -1.36
CA ILE A 198 10.88 10.97 -0.87
C ILE A 198 9.80 12.03 -0.68
N PHE A 199 8.63 11.82 -1.26
CA PHE A 199 7.46 12.65 -1.08
C PHE A 199 6.50 11.94 -0.14
N ALA A 200 6.34 12.43 1.08
CA ALA A 200 5.43 11.89 2.07
C ALA A 200 4.17 12.76 2.18
N THR A 201 3.01 12.13 2.12
CA THR A 201 1.72 12.82 2.30
C THR A 201 1.12 12.47 3.65
N CYS A 202 0.59 13.49 4.33
CA CYS A 202 0.19 13.40 5.72
C CYS A 202 -1.27 13.77 5.91
N LEU A 203 -1.96 13.01 6.76
CA LEU A 203 -3.30 13.33 7.26
C LEU A 203 -3.25 14.11 8.57
N LEU A 204 -2.09 14.16 9.24
CA LEU A 204 -1.88 14.94 10.45
C LEU A 204 -0.39 15.30 10.60
N PRO A 205 -0.06 16.60 10.62
CA PRO A 205 -0.86 17.67 9.99
C PRO A 205 -1.15 17.38 8.50
N GLU A 206 -2.13 18.07 7.93
CA GLU A 206 -2.42 18.02 6.50
C GLU A 206 -1.28 18.73 5.75
N GLN A 207 -0.30 17.97 5.28
CA GLN A 207 0.88 18.49 4.60
C GLN A 207 1.51 17.46 3.66
N MET A 208 2.30 17.95 2.71
CA MET A 208 3.29 17.17 1.98
C MET A 208 4.68 17.52 2.51
N VAL A 209 5.51 16.49 2.71
CA VAL A 209 6.90 16.63 3.12
C VAL A 209 7.78 16.03 2.05
N VAL A 210 8.80 16.78 1.63
CA VAL A 210 9.88 16.29 0.77
C VAL A 210 11.08 16.01 1.66
N LEU A 211 11.58 14.79 1.62
CA LEU A 211 12.78 14.35 2.31
C LEU A 211 13.87 14.04 1.30
N ASP A 212 15.11 14.31 1.67
CA ASP A 212 16.28 13.74 1.00
C ASP A 212 16.31 12.23 1.23
N ALA A 213 16.35 11.44 0.17
CA ALA A 213 16.22 9.99 0.29
C ALA A 213 17.45 9.34 0.94
N LYS A 214 18.62 9.99 0.90
CA LYS A 214 19.85 9.45 1.48
C LYS A 214 19.97 9.76 2.97
N SER A 215 19.93 11.04 3.31
CA SER A 215 20.12 11.58 4.67
C SER A 215 18.86 11.52 5.52
N MET A 216 17.68 11.44 4.90
CA MET A 216 16.36 11.53 5.52
C MET A 216 16.03 12.91 6.10
N LEU A 217 16.81 13.95 5.74
CA LEU A 217 16.56 15.33 6.18
C LEU A 217 15.39 15.96 5.40
N PRO A 218 14.56 16.80 6.05
CA PRO A 218 13.49 17.52 5.37
C PRO A 218 14.05 18.61 4.44
N LYS A 219 13.56 18.63 3.21
CA LYS A 219 13.90 19.61 2.16
C LYS A 219 12.81 20.67 1.98
N LYS A 220 11.54 20.26 1.96
CA LYS A 220 10.38 21.15 1.82
C LYS A 220 9.22 20.62 2.63
N ILE A 221 8.47 21.52 3.27
CA ILE A 221 7.20 21.22 3.91
C ILE A 221 6.17 22.13 3.27
N GLN A 222 5.15 21.54 2.67
CA GLN A 222 4.06 22.29 2.06
C GLN A 222 2.77 21.95 2.79
N LYS A 223 2.19 22.95 3.44
CA LYS A 223 0.85 22.83 4.02
C LYS A 223 -0.14 22.48 2.93
N LEU A 224 -1.02 21.54 3.23
CA LEU A 224 -2.12 21.19 2.36
C LEU A 224 -3.43 21.47 3.07
N GLU A 225 -4.45 21.76 2.29
CA GLU A 225 -5.79 21.93 2.82
C GLU A 225 -6.69 20.84 2.25
N GLY A 226 -6.95 19.80 3.03
CA GLY A 226 -7.77 18.66 2.65
C GLY A 226 -7.10 17.32 2.91
N LYS A 227 -7.93 16.28 2.87
CA LYS A 227 -7.54 14.91 3.15
C LYS A 227 -7.11 14.21 1.88
N ILE A 228 -5.81 13.97 1.73
CA ILE A 228 -5.26 13.25 0.59
C ILE A 228 -5.82 11.82 0.53
N SER A 229 -6.17 11.39 -0.69
CA SER A 229 -6.54 10.01 -1.02
C SER A 229 -5.31 9.11 -1.11
N ALA A 230 -4.46 9.34 -2.11
CA ALA A 230 -3.23 8.60 -2.40
C ALA A 230 -2.26 9.50 -3.18
N LEU A 231 -0.97 9.14 -3.19
CA LEU A 231 0.08 9.80 -3.95
C LEU A 231 0.73 8.77 -4.88
N TYR A 232 0.93 9.15 -6.14
CA TYR A 232 1.58 8.29 -7.12
C TYR A 232 2.56 9.09 -7.98
N GLU A 233 3.77 8.58 -8.11
CA GLU A 233 4.81 9.04 -9.03
C GLU A 233 4.48 8.73 -10.49
N PHE A 234 4.94 9.56 -11.42
CA PHE A 234 5.02 9.17 -12.83
C PHE A 234 6.39 8.54 -13.11
N TYR A 235 6.43 7.50 -13.93
CA TYR A 235 7.68 6.89 -14.39
C TYR A 235 8.18 7.51 -15.71
N SER A 236 7.27 8.03 -16.54
CA SER A 236 7.61 8.65 -17.83
C SER A 236 8.16 10.08 -17.71
N LYS A 237 7.88 10.76 -16.59
CA LYS A 237 8.15 12.19 -16.39
C LYS A 237 8.43 12.49 -14.92
N ASP A 238 9.15 13.58 -14.65
CA ASP A 238 9.53 14.01 -13.29
C ASP A 238 8.35 14.68 -12.55
N LYS A 239 7.25 13.94 -12.39
CA LYS A 239 6.04 14.41 -11.72
C LYS A 239 5.46 13.36 -10.78
N ALA A 240 4.59 13.78 -9.88
CA ALA A 240 3.70 12.92 -9.10
C ALA A 240 2.30 13.53 -9.04
N ILE A 241 1.29 12.72 -8.70
CA ILE A 241 -0.11 13.13 -8.65
C ILE A 241 -0.76 12.64 -7.38
N PHE A 242 -1.60 13.49 -6.79
CA PHE A 242 -2.48 13.12 -5.70
C PHE A 242 -3.85 13.78 -5.82
N THR A 243 -4.85 13.20 -5.18
CA THR A 243 -6.21 13.71 -5.12
C THR A 243 -6.68 13.86 -3.68
N PHE A 244 -7.82 14.50 -3.47
CA PHE A 244 -8.41 14.70 -2.16
C PHE A 244 -9.74 13.95 -2.02
N ARG A 245 -9.95 13.36 -0.84
CA ARG A 245 -11.18 12.65 -0.48
C ARG A 245 -12.35 13.58 -0.17
N ASN A 246 -12.06 14.84 0.12
CA ASN A 246 -13.04 15.82 0.59
C ASN A 246 -13.02 17.12 -0.22
N LYS A 247 -12.22 17.20 -1.28
CA LYS A 247 -12.16 18.37 -2.17
C LYS A 247 -12.10 17.90 -3.62
N PRO A 248 -12.80 18.59 -4.54
CA PRO A 248 -12.78 18.27 -5.96
C PRO A 248 -11.53 18.85 -6.63
N LEU A 249 -10.36 18.39 -6.19
CA LEU A 249 -9.06 18.84 -6.67
C LEU A 249 -8.17 17.65 -7.03
N LEU A 250 -7.47 17.80 -8.15
CA LEU A 250 -6.35 16.97 -8.59
C LEU A 250 -5.09 17.82 -8.49
N ALA A 251 -4.06 17.30 -7.83
CA ALA A 251 -2.80 18.00 -7.63
C ALA A 251 -1.68 17.29 -8.40
N MET A 252 -0.86 18.06 -9.10
CA MET A 252 0.33 17.60 -9.78
C MET A 252 1.55 18.22 -9.11
N VAL A 253 2.49 17.37 -8.69
CA VAL A 253 3.75 17.75 -8.05
C VAL A 253 4.85 17.62 -9.07
N ASP A 254 5.63 18.67 -9.29
CA ASP A 254 6.90 18.57 -10.01
C ASP A 254 7.97 18.03 -9.06
N THR A 255 8.58 16.89 -9.36
CA THR A 255 9.46 16.20 -8.42
C THR A 255 10.88 16.74 -8.38
N LYS A 256 11.21 17.75 -9.20
CA LYS A 256 12.49 18.45 -9.20
C LYS A 256 12.43 19.78 -8.46
N THR A 257 11.39 20.56 -8.70
CA THR A 257 11.14 21.89 -8.08
C THR A 257 10.33 21.79 -6.78
N PHE A 258 9.65 20.66 -6.59
CA PHE A 258 8.72 20.40 -5.47
C PHE A 258 7.49 21.29 -5.49
N ASP A 259 7.16 21.91 -6.62
CA ASP A 259 5.99 22.76 -6.75
C ASP A 259 4.73 21.95 -7.01
N ILE A 260 3.62 22.42 -6.43
CA ILE A 260 2.32 21.77 -6.57
C ILE A 260 1.40 22.68 -7.38
N THR A 261 0.85 22.14 -8.46
CA THR A 261 -0.21 22.77 -9.24
C THR A 261 -1.52 22.05 -8.97
N TYR A 262 -2.61 22.82 -8.85
CA TYR A 262 -3.93 22.30 -8.55
C TYR A 262 -4.86 22.52 -9.73
N LYS A 263 -5.65 21.50 -10.03
CA LYS A 263 -6.73 21.54 -11.01
C LYS A 263 -8.05 21.20 -10.35
N LYS A 264 -9.07 22.00 -10.62
CA LYS A 264 -10.46 21.67 -10.27
C LYS A 264 -10.94 20.51 -11.12
N ILE A 265 -11.55 19.53 -10.47
CA ILE A 265 -12.24 18.41 -11.09
C ILE A 265 -13.72 18.44 -10.67
N LYS A 266 -14.55 17.58 -11.24
CA LYS A 266 -16.00 17.59 -11.02
C LYS A 266 -16.36 17.26 -9.57
N GLU A 267 -15.65 16.30 -8.98
CA GLU A 267 -15.95 15.79 -7.65
C GLU A 267 -14.70 15.21 -6.96
N PRO A 268 -14.69 15.09 -5.62
CA PRO A 268 -13.59 14.47 -4.89
C PRO A 268 -13.36 13.00 -5.29
N ILE A 269 -12.10 12.57 -5.29
CA ILE A 269 -11.70 11.20 -5.61
C ILE A 269 -11.19 10.51 -4.33
N GLU A 270 -11.84 9.41 -3.95
CA GLU A 270 -11.61 8.73 -2.67
C GLU A 270 -10.45 7.74 -2.69
N ASP A 271 -10.36 6.95 -3.75
CA ASP A 271 -9.29 6.00 -4.09
C ASP A 271 -9.08 6.06 -5.61
N PHE A 272 -7.87 5.83 -6.10
CA PHE A 272 -7.56 5.87 -7.52
C PHE A 272 -6.29 5.11 -7.88
N PHE A 273 -6.12 4.84 -9.17
CA PHE A 273 -4.85 4.45 -9.77
C PHE A 273 -4.60 5.25 -11.05
N ILE A 274 -3.34 5.26 -11.50
CA ILE A 274 -2.95 5.73 -12.84
C ILE A 274 -2.80 4.48 -13.70
N ASP A 275 -3.36 4.50 -14.90
CA ASP A 275 -3.24 3.39 -15.84
C ASP A 275 -1.74 3.09 -16.15
N PRO A 276 -1.43 1.88 -16.61
CA PRO A 276 -0.06 1.47 -16.91
C PRO A 276 0.72 2.36 -17.89
N PHE A 277 0.06 3.11 -18.77
CA PHE A 277 0.71 3.99 -19.73
C PHE A 277 0.70 5.47 -19.33
N GLU A 278 0.11 5.81 -18.18
CA GLU A 278 0.08 7.16 -17.60
C GLU A 278 -0.71 8.21 -18.39
N ASP A 279 -1.68 7.75 -19.19
CA ASP A 279 -2.60 8.58 -19.96
C ASP A 279 -3.88 8.90 -19.17
N PHE A 280 -4.29 8.03 -18.24
CA PHE A 280 -5.57 8.11 -17.55
C PHE A 280 -5.45 7.91 -16.03
N LEU A 281 -6.28 8.65 -15.31
CA LEU A 281 -6.56 8.42 -13.90
C LEU A 281 -7.92 7.74 -13.78
N ILE A 282 -7.95 6.58 -13.13
CA ILE A 282 -9.18 5.85 -12.82
C ILE A 282 -9.47 6.05 -11.34
N GLY A 283 -10.58 6.70 -11.03
CA GLY A 283 -10.90 7.17 -9.68
C GLY A 283 -12.30 6.76 -9.21
N THR A 284 -12.44 6.57 -7.91
CA THR A 284 -13.73 6.41 -7.24
C THR A 284 -14.25 7.74 -6.73
N ALA A 285 -15.51 8.03 -7.05
CA ALA A 285 -16.18 9.27 -6.66
C ALA A 285 -17.53 8.97 -5.97
N ARG A 286 -18.27 10.01 -5.56
CA ARG A 286 -19.54 9.93 -4.79
C ARG A 286 -19.58 8.89 -3.67
N ARG A 287 -18.60 8.91 -2.78
CA ARG A 287 -18.47 7.95 -1.66
C ARG A 287 -18.36 6.49 -2.11
N GLY A 288 -17.74 6.26 -3.27
CA GLY A 288 -17.49 4.94 -3.83
C GLY A 288 -18.61 4.37 -4.67
N ASN A 289 -19.55 5.20 -5.14
CA ASN A 289 -20.67 4.76 -5.98
C ASN A 289 -20.44 5.01 -7.47
N ILE A 290 -19.38 5.73 -7.85
CA ILE A 290 -19.03 5.97 -9.24
C ILE A 290 -17.58 5.60 -9.48
N LEU A 291 -17.34 4.84 -10.53
CA LEU A 291 -16.03 4.73 -11.17
C LEU A 291 -15.96 5.74 -12.31
N SER A 292 -14.90 6.52 -12.32
CA SER A 292 -14.68 7.57 -13.31
C SER A 292 -13.31 7.42 -13.93
N VAL A 293 -13.21 7.77 -15.22
CA VAL A 293 -11.94 7.82 -15.94
C VAL A 293 -11.71 9.25 -16.40
N TYR A 294 -10.55 9.78 -16.02
CA TYR A 294 -10.12 11.12 -16.34
C TYR A 294 -8.88 11.06 -17.23
N ASP A 295 -8.96 11.63 -18.42
CA ASP A 295 -7.86 11.75 -19.36
C ASP A 295 -6.89 12.85 -18.89
N LEU A 296 -5.65 12.47 -18.58
CA LEU A 296 -4.65 13.39 -18.02
C LEU A 296 -4.09 14.34 -19.08
N ASN A 297 -4.20 14.01 -20.36
CA ASN A 297 -3.72 14.83 -21.47
C ASN A 297 -4.79 15.83 -21.92
N LYS A 298 -6.01 15.35 -22.19
CA LYS A 298 -7.17 16.18 -22.59
C LYS A 298 -7.83 16.88 -21.43
N ASN A 299 -7.51 16.43 -20.21
CA ASN A 299 -7.86 17.15 -19.01
C ASN A 299 -9.39 17.18 -18.75
N GLU A 300 -10.05 16.06 -19.06
CA GLU A 300 -11.50 15.87 -19.02
C GLU A 300 -11.90 14.45 -18.56
N TYR A 301 -13.14 14.29 -18.11
CA TYR A 301 -13.70 12.97 -17.84
C TYR A 301 -14.17 12.33 -19.16
N VAL A 302 -13.73 11.11 -19.43
CA VAL A 302 -14.06 10.38 -20.67
C VAL A 302 -15.00 9.20 -20.42
N PHE A 303 -15.18 8.79 -19.16
CA PHE A 303 -16.08 7.71 -18.78
C PHE A 303 -16.53 7.85 -17.32
N GLU A 304 -17.79 7.52 -17.06
CA GLU A 304 -18.35 7.35 -15.71
C GLU A 304 -19.29 6.14 -15.69
N HIS A 305 -19.27 5.37 -14.61
CA HIS A 305 -20.18 4.25 -14.42
C HIS A 305 -20.61 4.14 -12.97
N GLU A 306 -21.91 4.04 -12.75
CA GLU A 306 -22.49 3.85 -11.42
C GLU A 306 -22.33 2.40 -10.95
N MET A 307 -21.97 2.21 -9.68
CA MET A 307 -21.69 0.90 -9.13
C MET A 307 -22.05 0.80 -7.65
N LYS A 308 -22.40 -0.41 -7.20
CA LYS A 308 -22.86 -0.66 -5.83
C LYS A 308 -21.73 -1.10 -4.91
N GLY A 309 -21.11 -0.13 -4.25
CA GLY A 309 -20.06 -0.36 -3.25
C GLY A 309 -18.69 -0.01 -3.80
N MET A 310 -17.83 0.49 -2.92
CA MET A 310 -16.57 1.12 -3.27
C MET A 310 -15.56 0.11 -3.83
N PRO A 311 -15.11 0.23 -5.09
CA PRO A 311 -14.03 -0.59 -5.58
C PRO A 311 -12.72 -0.19 -4.89
N HIS A 312 -11.93 -1.17 -4.51
CA HIS A 312 -10.61 -0.94 -3.94
C HIS A 312 -9.57 -0.79 -5.06
N LEU A 313 -9.40 0.44 -5.53
CA LEU A 313 -8.59 0.75 -6.72
C LEU A 313 -7.08 0.56 -6.51
N PHE A 314 -6.58 0.64 -5.28
CA PHE A 314 -5.19 0.25 -4.99
C PHE A 314 -4.90 -1.24 -5.25
N SER A 315 -5.94 -2.10 -5.23
CA SER A 315 -5.83 -3.51 -5.58
C SER A 315 -6.13 -3.78 -7.06
N ALA A 316 -6.25 -2.75 -7.90
CA ALA A 316 -6.46 -2.97 -9.33
C ALA A 316 -5.35 -3.85 -9.92
N THR A 317 -5.76 -4.82 -10.74
CA THR A 317 -4.85 -5.66 -11.52
C THR A 317 -5.19 -5.54 -12.99
N TYR A 318 -4.19 -5.68 -13.85
CA TYR A 318 -4.31 -5.45 -15.29
C TYR A 318 -3.77 -6.65 -16.05
N TRP A 319 -4.32 -6.89 -17.24
CA TRP A 319 -3.79 -7.90 -18.17
C TRP A 319 -4.16 -7.53 -19.62
N TYR A 320 -3.48 -8.18 -20.56
CA TYR A 320 -3.84 -8.16 -21.97
C TYR A 320 -4.45 -9.51 -22.34
N ASN A 321 -5.50 -9.50 -23.17
CA ASN A 321 -6.06 -10.72 -23.74
C ASN A 321 -6.71 -10.45 -25.09
N ASN A 322 -6.32 -11.21 -26.12
CA ASN A 322 -6.96 -11.26 -27.44
C ASN A 322 -7.19 -9.88 -28.09
N GLY A 323 -6.20 -8.98 -28.03
CA GLY A 323 -6.25 -7.65 -28.64
C GLY A 323 -6.70 -6.53 -27.70
N ASP A 324 -7.18 -6.89 -26.50
CA ASP A 324 -7.75 -5.95 -25.56
C ASP A 324 -6.97 -5.90 -24.25
N PHE A 325 -6.98 -4.73 -23.62
CA PHE A 325 -6.43 -4.52 -22.28
C PHE A 325 -7.58 -4.45 -21.28
N TYR A 326 -7.34 -5.02 -20.10
CA TYR A 326 -8.36 -5.13 -19.07
C TYR A 326 -7.82 -4.72 -17.71
N PHE A 327 -8.74 -4.32 -16.84
CA PHE A 327 -8.48 -4.27 -15.41
C PHE A 327 -9.61 -4.86 -14.59
N ALA A 328 -9.28 -5.28 -13.37
CA ALA A 328 -10.25 -5.80 -12.42
C ALA A 328 -10.02 -5.24 -11.02
N THR A 329 -11.11 -5.04 -10.27
CA THR A 329 -11.08 -4.49 -8.91
C THR A 329 -12.06 -5.21 -7.99
N PRO A 330 -11.67 -5.57 -6.76
CA PRO A 330 -12.60 -6.06 -5.75
C PRO A 330 -13.38 -4.87 -5.16
N HIS A 331 -14.55 -5.14 -4.62
CA HIS A 331 -15.39 -4.12 -3.98
C HIS A 331 -15.47 -4.34 -2.47
N ILE A 332 -15.15 -3.31 -1.69
CA ILE A 332 -15.10 -3.39 -0.23
C ILE A 332 -16.47 -3.79 0.33
N LYS A 333 -16.53 -4.86 1.13
CA LYS A 333 -17.76 -5.41 1.72
C LYS A 333 -18.77 -5.90 0.70
N LYS A 334 -18.29 -6.38 -0.45
CA LYS A 334 -19.13 -6.91 -1.53
C LYS A 334 -18.56 -8.23 -2.04
N PRO A 335 -19.43 -9.18 -2.43
CA PRO A 335 -19.00 -10.52 -2.78
C PRO A 335 -18.50 -10.64 -4.22
N TYR A 336 -17.93 -9.60 -4.81
CA TYR A 336 -17.63 -9.61 -6.23
C TYR A 336 -16.42 -8.77 -6.64
N VAL A 337 -15.85 -9.15 -7.78
CA VAL A 337 -14.88 -8.40 -8.56
C VAL A 337 -15.56 -7.86 -9.81
N THR A 338 -15.25 -6.64 -10.22
CA THR A 338 -15.67 -6.09 -11.52
C THR A 338 -14.53 -6.15 -12.51
N VAL A 339 -14.86 -6.45 -13.78
CA VAL A 339 -13.94 -6.54 -14.92
C VAL A 339 -14.32 -5.49 -15.95
N TRP A 340 -13.31 -4.82 -16.48
CA TRP A 340 -13.44 -3.67 -17.36
C TRP A 340 -12.45 -3.76 -18.50
N LYS A 341 -12.87 -3.35 -19.70
CA LYS A 341 -11.98 -3.11 -20.83
C LYS A 341 -11.39 -1.71 -20.72
N MET A 342 -10.08 -1.58 -20.91
CA MET A 342 -9.35 -0.31 -20.88
C MET A 342 -9.39 0.38 -22.25
N TYR A 343 -9.24 1.70 -22.24
CA TYR A 343 -9.13 2.59 -23.41
C TYR A 343 -10.40 2.76 -24.27
N ASP A 344 -11.26 1.74 -24.32
CA ASP A 344 -12.67 1.88 -24.72
C ASP A 344 -13.59 2.08 -23.50
N TRP A 345 -13.06 1.82 -22.29
CA TRP A 345 -13.71 2.01 -20.99
C TRP A 345 -15.08 1.33 -20.89
N THR A 346 -15.14 0.03 -21.14
CA THR A 346 -16.40 -0.72 -21.12
C THR A 346 -16.49 -1.60 -19.88
N PHE A 347 -17.64 -1.56 -19.19
CA PHE A 347 -17.96 -2.55 -18.16
C PHE A 347 -18.21 -3.91 -18.82
N ILE A 348 -17.46 -4.94 -18.41
CA ILE A 348 -17.56 -6.28 -19.00
C ILE A 348 -18.42 -7.19 -18.14
N LYS A 349 -18.06 -7.35 -16.87
CA LYS A 349 -18.72 -8.33 -16.01
C LYS A 349 -18.51 -8.03 -14.53
N LYS A 350 -19.49 -8.43 -13.74
CA LYS A 350 -19.37 -8.60 -12.28
C LYS A 350 -19.25 -10.09 -11.99
N VAL A 351 -18.13 -10.50 -11.40
CA VAL A 351 -17.83 -11.91 -11.09
C VAL A 351 -17.99 -12.12 -9.58
N ASP A 352 -18.88 -13.03 -9.20
CA ASP A 352 -19.10 -13.41 -7.80
C ASP A 352 -17.91 -14.22 -7.28
N ILE A 353 -17.32 -13.79 -6.16
CA ILE A 353 -16.21 -14.45 -5.48
C ILE A 353 -16.64 -15.12 -4.17
N GLN A 354 -17.96 -15.17 -3.92
CA GLN A 354 -18.59 -15.89 -2.81
C GLN A 354 -18.12 -15.44 -1.42
N GLY A 355 -17.74 -14.17 -1.27
CA GLY A 355 -17.26 -13.63 0.01
C GLY A 355 -16.64 -12.25 -0.11
N ASP A 356 -16.35 -11.61 1.03
CA ASP A 356 -15.78 -10.26 1.07
C ASP A 356 -14.27 -10.29 0.80
N GLY A 357 -13.91 -10.16 -0.48
CA GLY A 357 -12.55 -10.04 -0.95
C GLY A 357 -11.99 -8.62 -0.82
N PHE A 358 -10.70 -8.53 -0.50
CA PHE A 358 -9.96 -7.28 -0.44
C PHE A 358 -8.93 -7.15 -1.56
N PHE A 359 -8.38 -8.26 -2.06
CA PHE A 359 -7.41 -8.23 -3.16
C PHE A 359 -7.78 -9.13 -4.33
N VAL A 360 -7.42 -8.67 -5.52
CA VAL A 360 -7.36 -9.45 -6.75
C VAL A 360 -6.02 -9.20 -7.44
N LYS A 361 -5.38 -10.23 -7.96
CA LYS A 361 -4.08 -10.12 -8.64
C LYS A 361 -3.98 -11.09 -9.82
N THR A 362 -3.17 -10.75 -10.80
CA THR A 362 -2.79 -11.66 -11.88
C THR A 362 -1.37 -11.39 -12.38
N HIS A 363 -0.89 -12.27 -13.25
CA HIS A 363 0.39 -12.20 -13.95
C HIS A 363 0.26 -12.88 -15.33
N PRO A 364 1.04 -12.49 -16.37
CA PRO A 364 1.08 -13.20 -17.66
C PRO A 364 1.33 -14.72 -17.57
N TYR A 365 2.04 -15.16 -16.52
CA TYR A 365 2.37 -16.57 -16.28
C TYR A 365 1.18 -17.45 -15.86
N THR A 366 0.06 -16.85 -15.46
CA THR A 366 -1.16 -17.56 -15.04
C THR A 366 -2.35 -17.21 -15.94
N PRO A 367 -3.23 -18.17 -16.26
CA PRO A 367 -4.47 -17.86 -16.99
C PRO A 367 -5.55 -17.25 -16.10
N TYR A 368 -5.31 -17.08 -14.80
CA TYR A 368 -6.33 -16.68 -13.82
C TYR A 368 -6.07 -15.29 -13.22
N LEU A 369 -7.14 -14.59 -12.87
CA LEU A 369 -7.16 -13.61 -11.78
C LEU A 369 -7.35 -14.39 -10.48
N TRP A 370 -6.54 -14.11 -9.47
CA TRP A 370 -6.65 -14.72 -8.15
C TRP A 370 -7.24 -13.71 -7.18
N ALA A 371 -8.41 -14.01 -6.65
CA ALA A 371 -9.11 -13.19 -5.67
C ALA A 371 -9.17 -13.91 -4.32
N ASP A 372 -8.86 -13.19 -3.24
CA ASP A 372 -9.28 -13.60 -1.90
C ASP A 372 -10.77 -13.28 -1.70
N ASN A 373 -11.43 -13.98 -0.77
CA ASN A 373 -12.85 -13.80 -0.49
C ASN A 373 -13.17 -13.71 1.02
N GLY A 374 -12.15 -13.47 1.84
CA GLY A 374 -12.30 -13.38 3.30
C GLY A 374 -12.42 -14.73 4.02
N SER A 375 -12.18 -15.85 3.33
CA SER A 375 -12.19 -17.21 3.91
C SER A 375 -10.88 -17.96 3.62
N ASP A 376 -10.89 -19.28 3.79
CA ASP A 376 -9.81 -20.20 3.43
C ASP A 376 -9.80 -20.58 1.94
N LYS A 377 -10.65 -19.94 1.14
CA LYS A 377 -10.78 -20.17 -0.30
C LYS A 377 -10.14 -19.04 -1.10
N LEU A 378 -9.48 -19.40 -2.19
CA LEU A 378 -9.04 -18.48 -3.23
C LEU A 378 -9.85 -18.75 -4.50
N VAL A 379 -10.46 -17.70 -5.05
CA VAL A 379 -11.26 -17.78 -6.27
C VAL A 379 -10.37 -17.43 -7.45
N LEU A 380 -10.25 -18.38 -8.38
CA LEU A 380 -9.53 -18.25 -9.63
C LEU A 380 -10.51 -17.96 -10.75
N ILE A 381 -10.40 -16.78 -11.35
CA ILE A 381 -11.27 -16.30 -12.42
C ILE A 381 -10.51 -16.41 -13.75
N ASP A 382 -11.00 -17.18 -14.71
CA ASP A 382 -10.35 -17.34 -16.01
C ASP A 382 -10.35 -16.01 -16.80
N LYS A 383 -9.21 -15.66 -17.41
CA LYS A 383 -9.05 -14.41 -18.17
C LYS A 383 -9.84 -14.38 -19.49
N ASN A 384 -10.27 -15.53 -20.01
CA ASN A 384 -10.95 -15.63 -21.30
C ASN A 384 -12.46 -15.48 -21.17
N ASP A 385 -13.08 -16.26 -20.27
CA ASP A 385 -14.55 -16.34 -20.15
C ASP A 385 -15.09 -15.88 -18.78
N PHE A 386 -14.19 -15.55 -17.85
CA PHE A 386 -14.49 -15.17 -16.48
C PHE A 386 -15.29 -16.22 -15.70
N SER A 387 -15.13 -17.50 -16.07
CA SER A 387 -15.56 -18.63 -15.25
C SER A 387 -14.70 -18.70 -13.98
N THR A 388 -15.29 -19.22 -12.91
CA THR A 388 -14.64 -19.27 -11.60
C THR A 388 -14.39 -20.70 -11.17
N LYS A 389 -13.19 -20.98 -10.65
CA LYS A 389 -12.89 -22.17 -9.87
C LYS A 389 -12.30 -21.78 -8.53
N THR A 390 -12.50 -22.59 -7.51
CA THR A 390 -12.01 -22.30 -6.16
C THR A 390 -10.94 -23.30 -5.77
N ILE A 391 -9.88 -22.80 -5.12
CA ILE A 391 -8.84 -23.64 -4.51
C ILE A 391 -8.73 -23.33 -3.02
N THR A 392 -8.33 -24.34 -2.26
CA THR A 392 -8.09 -24.24 -0.81
C THR A 392 -6.76 -24.93 -0.52
N PRO A 393 -5.61 -24.25 -0.72
CA PRO A 393 -4.30 -24.87 -0.53
C PRO A 393 -4.13 -25.47 0.87
N ARG A 394 -4.70 -24.81 1.88
CA ARG A 394 -4.82 -25.26 3.27
C ARG A 394 -6.20 -24.91 3.80
N LYS A 395 -6.84 -25.86 4.48
CA LYS A 395 -8.20 -25.72 5.02
C LYS A 395 -8.21 -24.95 6.33
N ASN A 396 -9.29 -24.22 6.59
CA ASN A 396 -9.56 -23.48 7.83
C ASN A 396 -8.53 -22.39 8.14
N GLN A 397 -7.84 -21.87 7.12
CA GLN A 397 -6.84 -20.81 7.26
C GLN A 397 -7.16 -19.65 6.32
N GLN A 398 -7.46 -18.47 6.88
CA GLN A 398 -7.90 -17.34 6.07
C GLN A 398 -6.78 -16.82 5.16
N TYR A 399 -7.03 -16.74 3.85
CA TYR A 399 -6.10 -16.12 2.91
C TYR A 399 -6.35 -14.62 2.74
N ILE A 400 -5.28 -13.88 2.52
CA ILE A 400 -5.34 -12.50 2.03
C ILE A 400 -4.17 -12.21 1.08
N HIS A 401 -4.43 -11.42 0.05
CA HIS A 401 -3.43 -10.85 -0.85
C HIS A 401 -2.54 -11.91 -1.53
N THR A 402 -2.86 -12.33 -2.75
CA THR A 402 -1.88 -13.02 -3.59
C THR A 402 -0.93 -12.01 -4.21
N GLU A 403 0.38 -12.32 -4.19
CA GLU A 403 1.39 -11.60 -4.96
C GLU A 403 2.20 -12.60 -5.79
N TYR A 404 2.79 -12.16 -6.90
CA TYR A 404 3.61 -13.02 -7.76
C TYR A 404 5.09 -12.67 -7.70
N SER A 405 5.93 -13.65 -8.03
CA SER A 405 7.34 -13.42 -8.37
C SER A 405 7.43 -12.56 -9.63
N GLY A 406 8.59 -11.96 -9.91
CA GLY A 406 8.74 -11.04 -11.04
C GLY A 406 8.52 -11.71 -12.40
N ASP A 407 8.74 -13.03 -12.46
CA ASP A 407 8.46 -13.88 -13.62
C ASP A 407 7.13 -14.65 -13.51
N GLY A 408 6.43 -14.52 -12.38
CA GLY A 408 5.15 -15.16 -12.11
C GLY A 408 5.19 -16.63 -11.74
N LYS A 409 6.36 -17.27 -11.70
CA LYS A 409 6.48 -18.70 -11.36
C LYS A 409 5.99 -19.04 -9.96
N TYR A 410 6.13 -18.10 -9.02
CA TYR A 410 5.70 -18.29 -7.65
C TYR A 410 4.52 -17.40 -7.31
N ALA A 411 3.52 -17.99 -6.64
CA ALA A 411 2.42 -17.27 -6.02
C ALA A 411 2.64 -17.26 -4.50
N TYR A 412 2.80 -16.06 -3.94
CA TYR A 412 2.97 -15.81 -2.52
C TYR A 412 1.61 -15.51 -1.90
N LEU A 413 1.20 -16.34 -0.95
CA LEU A 413 -0.07 -16.23 -0.22
C LEU A 413 0.21 -15.86 1.23
N SER A 414 -0.59 -14.94 1.78
CA SER A 414 -0.57 -14.70 3.23
C SER A 414 -1.74 -15.41 3.89
N ILE A 415 -1.44 -16.19 4.93
CA ILE A 415 -2.44 -16.66 5.89
C ILE A 415 -2.59 -15.57 6.94
N TYR A 416 -3.75 -14.91 6.93
CA TYR A 416 -4.04 -13.70 7.70
C TYR A 416 -4.47 -14.01 9.14
N GLU A 417 -3.57 -14.67 9.87
CA GLU A 417 -3.81 -15.14 11.24
C GLU A 417 -2.60 -14.87 12.13
N ARG A 418 -2.79 -14.91 13.46
CA ARG A 418 -1.70 -14.73 14.44
C ARG A 418 -0.66 -15.84 14.34
N GLU A 419 -1.12 -17.08 14.22
CA GLU A 419 -0.29 -18.25 13.91
C GLU A 419 -0.28 -18.52 12.39
N GLY A 420 -0.12 -17.44 11.61
CA GLY A 420 -0.17 -17.46 10.15
C GLY A 420 1.14 -17.86 9.49
N ALA A 421 1.18 -17.69 8.17
CA ALA A 421 2.34 -18.00 7.34
C ALA A 421 2.34 -17.22 6.02
N ILE A 422 3.52 -17.10 5.42
CA ILE A 422 3.68 -16.88 3.99
C ILE A 422 3.80 -18.25 3.33
N VAL A 423 2.83 -18.61 2.50
CA VAL A 423 2.82 -19.86 1.73
C VAL A 423 3.23 -19.55 0.30
N ILE A 424 4.12 -20.36 -0.26
CA ILE A 424 4.64 -20.18 -1.61
C ILE A 424 4.22 -21.37 -2.46
N LEU A 425 3.43 -21.10 -3.48
CA LEU A 425 2.98 -22.10 -4.45
C LEU A 425 3.76 -21.95 -5.76
N ASP A 426 3.96 -23.05 -6.47
CA ASP A 426 4.16 -23.00 -7.91
C ASP A 426 2.86 -22.55 -8.58
N THR A 427 2.92 -21.47 -9.36
CA THR A 427 1.73 -20.80 -9.88
C THR A 427 0.91 -21.67 -10.84
N GLN A 428 1.55 -22.60 -11.58
CA GLN A 428 0.87 -23.41 -12.59
C GLN A 428 0.29 -24.69 -12.01
N SER A 429 1.11 -25.46 -11.29
CA SER A 429 0.70 -26.73 -10.68
C SER A 429 -0.10 -26.55 -9.40
N LEU A 430 -0.08 -25.35 -8.81
CA LEU A 430 -0.72 -25.01 -7.53
C LEU A 430 -0.15 -25.78 -6.34
N LYS A 431 0.99 -26.47 -6.53
CA LYS A 431 1.66 -27.22 -5.47
C LYS A 431 2.35 -26.27 -4.50
N GLU A 432 2.17 -26.52 -3.22
CA GLU A 432 2.94 -25.83 -2.18
C GLU A 432 4.41 -26.25 -2.26
N LEU A 433 5.30 -25.26 -2.37
CA LEU A 433 6.74 -25.47 -2.44
C LEU A 433 7.37 -25.31 -1.07
N THR A 434 6.96 -24.27 -0.34
CA THR A 434 7.44 -23.99 1.01
C THR A 434 6.50 -23.02 1.73
N ALA A 435 6.66 -22.90 3.04
CA ALA A 435 5.96 -21.91 3.85
C ALA A 435 6.80 -21.45 5.03
N TYR A 436 6.61 -20.19 5.43
CA TYR A 436 7.29 -19.59 6.57
C TYR A 436 6.29 -19.02 7.55
N LYS A 437 6.42 -19.39 8.83
CA LYS A 437 5.57 -18.84 9.91
C LYS A 437 5.71 -17.31 9.97
N ALA A 438 4.57 -16.63 10.11
CA ALA A 438 4.47 -15.17 10.17
C ALA A 438 3.23 -14.76 10.99
N ASN A 439 3.35 -13.70 11.77
CA ASN A 439 2.23 -13.17 12.54
C ASN A 439 1.48 -12.06 11.77
N MET A 440 0.25 -12.37 11.35
CA MET A 440 -0.61 -11.51 10.54
C MET A 440 0.09 -10.91 9.31
N PRO A 441 0.70 -11.73 8.43
CA PRO A 441 1.29 -11.24 7.19
C PRO A 441 0.23 -10.65 6.24
N VAL A 442 0.56 -9.57 5.53
CA VAL A 442 -0.40 -8.93 4.59
C VAL A 442 0.26 -8.47 3.29
N GLY A 443 0.95 -7.32 3.35
CA GLY A 443 1.50 -6.63 2.19
C GLY A 443 2.73 -7.35 1.65
N LYS A 444 2.78 -7.51 0.34
CA LYS A 444 3.84 -8.17 -0.42
C LYS A 444 4.09 -7.30 -1.65
N TYR A 445 5.34 -6.96 -1.94
CA TYR A 445 5.63 -5.92 -2.91
C TYR A 445 6.71 -6.34 -3.90
N ASN A 446 6.43 -7.22 -4.85
CA ASN A 446 7.48 -7.63 -5.80
C ASN A 446 7.97 -6.43 -6.63
N PHE A 447 9.28 -6.37 -6.88
CA PHE A 447 9.95 -5.27 -7.59
C PHE A 447 9.32 -4.95 -8.96
N ILE A 448 9.00 -5.98 -9.75
CA ILE A 448 8.33 -5.84 -11.05
C ILE A 448 6.84 -5.52 -10.84
N ASN A 449 6.15 -6.34 -10.06
CA ASN A 449 4.68 -6.33 -9.99
C ASN A 449 4.07 -5.15 -9.23
N LYS A 450 4.88 -4.34 -8.52
CA LYS A 450 4.46 -3.11 -7.83
C LYS A 450 5.10 -1.85 -8.37
N ASN A 451 5.74 -1.91 -9.54
CA ASN A 451 6.30 -0.74 -10.20
C ASN A 451 5.68 -0.56 -11.60
N ARG A 452 4.97 0.56 -11.80
CA ARG A 452 4.18 0.82 -13.02
C ARG A 452 5.02 0.78 -14.31
N VAL A 453 6.31 1.10 -14.21
CA VAL A 453 7.23 1.10 -15.37
C VAL A 453 7.33 -0.25 -16.08
N PHE A 454 7.06 -1.37 -15.38
CA PHE A 454 7.19 -2.72 -15.96
C PHE A 454 5.88 -3.29 -16.52
N TYR A 455 4.73 -2.66 -16.28
CA TYR A 455 3.47 -3.19 -16.81
C TYR A 455 3.41 -3.24 -18.34
N PRO A 456 3.92 -2.24 -19.10
CA PRO A 456 4.04 -2.36 -20.55
C PRO A 456 4.78 -3.63 -20.97
N ARG A 457 5.91 -3.96 -20.33
CA ARG A 457 6.64 -5.22 -20.54
C ARG A 457 5.80 -6.45 -20.22
N LEU A 458 5.07 -6.46 -19.10
CA LEU A 458 4.21 -7.60 -18.72
C LEU A 458 3.10 -7.83 -19.76
N PHE A 459 2.46 -6.77 -20.26
CA PHE A 459 1.52 -6.91 -21.38
C PHE A 459 2.19 -7.43 -22.65
N GLY A 460 3.41 -6.97 -22.92
CA GLY A 460 4.20 -7.44 -24.05
C GLY A 460 4.48 -8.94 -24.03
N MET A 461 4.60 -9.55 -22.84
CA MET A 461 4.69 -11.00 -22.69
C MET A 461 3.45 -11.71 -23.22
N ASP A 462 2.26 -11.26 -22.82
CA ASP A 462 1.00 -11.83 -23.31
C ASP A 462 0.82 -11.59 -24.82
N ILE A 463 1.16 -10.39 -25.30
CA ILE A 463 1.12 -10.05 -26.74
C ILE A 463 2.06 -10.95 -27.54
N PHE A 464 3.31 -11.12 -27.11
CA PHE A 464 4.29 -11.97 -27.79
C PHE A 464 3.82 -13.42 -27.86
N LYS A 465 3.24 -13.92 -26.76
CA LYS A 465 2.64 -15.26 -26.72
C LYS A 465 1.47 -15.41 -27.69
N GLN A 466 0.54 -14.46 -27.71
CA GLN A 466 -0.72 -14.57 -28.44
C GLN A 466 -0.63 -14.17 -29.92
N ARG A 467 0.22 -13.20 -30.26
CA ARG A 467 0.36 -12.63 -31.61
C ARG A 467 1.56 -13.17 -32.37
N CYS A 468 2.57 -13.68 -31.66
CA CYS A 468 3.83 -14.14 -32.26
C CYS A 468 4.17 -15.59 -31.93
N ASN A 469 3.29 -16.32 -31.22
CA ASN A 469 3.50 -17.72 -30.83
C ASN A 469 4.86 -17.97 -30.14
N ASN A 470 5.36 -16.97 -29.41
CA ASN A 470 6.69 -16.97 -28.79
C ASN A 470 7.88 -17.09 -29.76
N THR A 471 7.75 -16.66 -31.01
CA THR A 471 8.76 -16.80 -32.06
C THR A 471 9.32 -15.46 -32.52
N LEU A 472 10.61 -15.42 -32.86
CA LEU A 472 11.30 -14.28 -33.48
C LEU A 472 11.61 -14.56 -34.96
N PRO A 473 11.59 -13.53 -35.84
CA PRO A 473 11.19 -12.14 -35.57
C PRO A 473 9.68 -12.02 -35.36
N CYS A 474 9.28 -11.19 -34.39
CA CYS A 474 7.88 -10.91 -34.08
C CYS A 474 7.50 -9.55 -34.66
N GLN A 475 6.77 -9.57 -35.79
CA GLN A 475 6.29 -8.38 -36.50
C GLN A 475 4.80 -8.49 -36.83
N PRO A 476 3.92 -8.57 -35.82
CA PRO A 476 2.49 -8.67 -36.06
C PRO A 476 1.96 -7.36 -36.62
N GLU A 477 1.07 -7.46 -37.60
CA GLU A 477 0.40 -6.31 -38.21
C GLU A 477 -0.73 -5.77 -37.33
N ASN A 478 -1.19 -4.54 -37.62
CA ASN A 478 -2.38 -3.94 -37.02
C ASN A 478 -2.38 -3.78 -35.48
N LEU A 479 -1.20 -3.67 -34.86
CA LEU A 479 -1.11 -3.35 -33.43
C LEU A 479 -1.54 -1.90 -33.13
N SER A 480 -2.32 -1.74 -32.06
CA SER A 480 -2.60 -0.44 -31.43
C SER A 480 -1.33 0.23 -30.89
N LYS A 481 -1.41 1.53 -30.55
CA LYS A 481 -0.28 2.26 -29.94
C LYS A 481 0.23 1.60 -28.65
N TYR A 482 -0.70 1.07 -27.84
CA TYR A 482 -0.39 0.42 -26.56
C TYR A 482 0.24 -0.95 -26.77
N GLU A 483 -0.29 -1.76 -27.71
CA GLU A 483 0.32 -3.04 -28.07
C GLU A 483 1.74 -2.87 -28.61
N LYS A 484 1.96 -1.90 -29.50
CA LYS A 484 3.30 -1.59 -30.04
C LYS A 484 4.30 -1.28 -28.94
N LYS A 485 3.93 -0.38 -28.01
CA LYS A 485 4.78 -0.03 -26.88
C LYS A 485 5.06 -1.24 -25.98
N SER A 486 4.03 -2.00 -25.65
CA SER A 486 4.16 -3.18 -24.79
C SER A 486 5.04 -4.25 -25.40
N LEU A 487 4.83 -4.59 -26.68
CA LEU A 487 5.65 -5.56 -27.39
C LEU A 487 7.11 -5.08 -27.48
N PHE A 488 7.33 -3.80 -27.79
CA PHE A 488 8.68 -3.22 -27.82
C PHE A 488 9.37 -3.32 -26.47
N ASP A 489 8.72 -2.91 -25.38
CA ASP A 489 9.31 -2.94 -24.03
C ASP A 489 9.63 -4.38 -23.59
N TYR A 490 8.80 -5.35 -23.98
CA TYR A 490 9.09 -6.77 -23.73
C TYR A 490 10.27 -7.29 -24.56
N LEU A 491 10.29 -7.08 -25.87
CA LEU A 491 11.38 -7.52 -26.74
C LEU A 491 12.72 -6.88 -26.34
N LYS A 492 12.70 -5.62 -25.90
CA LYS A 492 13.86 -4.94 -25.33
C LYS A 492 14.35 -5.66 -24.06
N SER A 493 13.44 -6.00 -23.15
CA SER A 493 13.80 -6.71 -21.91
C SER A 493 14.41 -8.09 -22.15
N MET A 494 14.03 -8.78 -23.24
CA MET A 494 14.64 -10.06 -23.60
C MET A 494 16.10 -9.91 -24.01
N LYS A 495 16.46 -8.81 -24.68
CA LYS A 495 17.85 -8.53 -25.11
C LYS A 495 18.74 -8.06 -23.98
N GLU A 496 18.18 -7.40 -22.97
CA GLU A 496 18.92 -6.94 -21.78
C GLU A 496 19.12 -8.06 -20.75
N GLY A 497 18.32 -9.13 -20.81
CA GLY A 497 18.39 -10.30 -19.94
C GLY A 497 19.14 -11.52 -20.53
N SER A 498 19.56 -11.44 -21.79
CA SER A 498 20.47 -12.38 -22.48
C SER A 498 21.89 -11.85 -22.44
#